data_AF-A0A5E4L2E5-F1
#
_entry.id   AF-A0A5E4L2E5-F1
#
_cell.length_a   1.000
_cell.length_b   1.000
_cell.length_c   1.000
_cell.angle_alpha   90.00
_cell.angle_beta   90.00
_cell.angle_gamma   90.00
#
_symmetry.space_group_name_H-M   'P 1'
#
loop_
_entity.id
_entity.type
_entity.pdbx_description
1 polymer ?
#
loop_
_entity_poly.entity_id
_entity_poly.type
_entity_poly.pdbx_seq_one_letter_code
_entity_poly.pdbx_strand_id
1 'polypeptide(L)' 'MNEQMKIEVQAYQVVEKTVKVSGNSGRVYVPKEWVGKKVKVFLIEPIGEGI' A
#
# COMPACT_ATOMS: atom_id res chain seq x y z
N MET A 1 16.24 12.65 -0.21
CA MET A 1 16.53 12.21 1.17
C MET A 1 15.64 11.01 1.44
N ASN A 2 16.22 9.81 1.39
CA ASN A 2 15.51 8.56 1.63
C ASN A 2 15.45 8.29 3.13
N GLU A 3 14.43 8.86 3.77
CA GLU A 3 14.11 8.51 5.16
C GLU A 3 13.11 7.37 5.15
N GLN A 4 13.62 6.16 5.38
CA GLN A 4 12.79 4.98 5.58
C GLN A 4 12.07 5.11 6.92
N MET A 5 10.75 4.97 6.91
CA MET A 5 9.94 4.95 8.13
C MET A 5 9.78 3.50 8.61
N LYS A 6 10.17 3.22 9.85
CA LYS A 6 9.82 1.96 10.51
C LYS A 6 8.45 2.11 11.17
N ILE A 7 7.52 1.22 10.81
CA ILE A 7 6.20 1.12 11.45
C ILE A 7 6.11 -0.22 12.15
N GLU A 8 5.70 -0.22 13.43
CA GLU A 8 5.29 -1.42 14.15
C GLU A 8 3.76 -1.50 14.14
N VAL A 9 3.22 -2.62 13.66
CA VAL A 9 1.78 -2.84 13.57
C VAL A 9 1.42 -4.24 14.03
N GLN A 10 0.42 -4.35 14.91
CA GLN A 10 -0.21 -5.63 15.21
C GLN A 10 -1.30 -5.90 14.17
N ALA A 11 -1.14 -6.98 13.41
CA ALA A 11 -2.09 -7.36 12.37
C ALA A 11 -2.25 -8.89 12.33
N TYR A 12 -3.44 -9.34 11.95
CA TYR A 12 -3.72 -10.76 11.74
C TYR A 12 -3.15 -11.30 10.43
N GLN A 13 -2.94 -10.43 9.43
CA GLN A 13 -2.39 -10.80 8.14
C GLN A 13 -1.77 -9.57 7.44
N VAL A 14 -0.63 -9.78 6.78
CA VAL A 14 0.05 -8.78 5.95
C VAL A 14 -0.03 -9.23 4.50
N VAL A 15 -0.38 -8.31 3.59
CA VAL A 15 -0.46 -8.59 2.16
C VAL A 15 0.32 -7.51 1.41
N GLU A 16 1.44 -7.90 0.81
CA GLU A 16 2.24 -7.03 -0.07
C GLU A 16 1.73 -7.14 -1.51
N LYS A 17 1.51 -5.99 -2.15
CA LYS A 17 1.02 -5.91 -3.53
C LYS A 17 1.63 -4.71 -4.23
N THR A 18 2.03 -4.91 -5.48
CA THR A 18 2.44 -3.83 -6.36
C THR A 18 1.22 -3.00 -6.78
N VAL A 19 1.33 -1.68 -6.62
CA VAL A 19 0.32 -0.73 -7.08
C VAL A 19 0.21 -0.79 -8.60
N LYS A 20 -1.01 -0.84 -9.13
CA LYS A 20 -1.27 -0.78 -10.58
C LYS A 20 -1.90 0.55 -10.96
N VAL A 21 -1.60 1.05 -12.15
CA VAL A 21 -2.20 2.28 -12.70
C VAL A 21 -3.72 2.15 -12.82
N SER A 22 -4.42 3.23 -12.48
CA SER A 22 -5.86 3.40 -12.64
C SER A 22 -6.21 4.88 -12.84
N GLY A 23 -6.31 5.32 -14.10
CA GLY A 23 -6.52 6.73 -14.43
C GLY A 23 -5.36 7.59 -13.90
N ASN A 24 -5.69 8.61 -13.10
CA ASN A 24 -4.73 9.47 -12.41
C ASN A 24 -4.33 8.96 -11.01
N SER A 25 -4.60 7.69 -10.69
CA SER A 25 -4.35 7.09 -9.38
C SER A 25 -3.70 5.70 -9.50
N GLY A 26 -3.27 5.16 -8.36
CA GLY A 26 -2.90 3.76 -8.21
C GLY A 26 -3.97 2.97 -7.47
N ARG A 27 -4.18 1.71 -7.85
CA ARG A 27 -5.05 0.76 -7.14
C ARG A 27 -4.25 -0.46 -6.67
N VAL A 28 -4.62 -0.96 -5.49
CA VAL A 28 -4.19 -2.25 -4.95
C VAL A 28 -5.42 -3.14 -4.84
N TYR A 29 -5.37 -4.32 -5.45
CA TYR A 29 -6.43 -5.31 -5.29
C TYR A 29 -6.22 -6.08 -3.98
N VAL A 30 -7.24 -6.02 -3.12
CA VAL A 30 -7.32 -6.77 -1.86
C VAL A 30 -8.29 -7.96 -2.03
N PRO A 31 -8.27 -8.94 -1.11
CA PRO A 31 -9.22 -10.05 -1.17
C PRO A 31 -10.69 -9.56 -1.18
N LYS A 32 -11.55 -10.25 -1.93
CA LYS A 32 -12.95 -9.83 -2.17
C LYS A 32 -13.77 -9.78 -0.89
N GLU A 33 -13.43 -10.63 0.08
CA GLU A 33 -14.02 -10.67 1.42
C GLU A 33 -13.82 -9.38 2.25
N TRP A 34 -12.94 -8.46 1.82
CA TRP A 34 -12.74 -7.17 2.49
C TRP A 34 -13.75 -6.10 2.05
N VAL A 35 -14.62 -6.37 1.08
CA VAL A 35 -15.68 -5.43 0.68
C VAL A 35 -16.52 -5.07 1.91
N GLY A 36 -16.66 -3.76 2.17
CA GLY A 36 -17.36 -3.23 3.34
C GLY A 36 -16.54 -3.18 4.64
N LYS A 37 -15.24 -3.53 4.61
CA LYS A 37 -14.33 -3.42 5.77
C LYS A 37 -13.50 -2.13 5.70
N LYS A 38 -13.16 -1.57 6.87
CA LYS A 38 -12.22 -0.44 6.98
C LYS A 38 -10.79 -0.96 6.89
N VAL A 39 -10.01 -0.42 5.96
CA VAL A 39 -8.63 -0.87 5.70
C VAL A 39 -7.65 0.31 5.75
N LYS A 40 -6.41 0.04 6.15
CA LYS A 40 -5.27 0.95 6.00
C LYS A 40 -4.28 0.32 5.03
N VAL A 41 -3.90 1.06 4.00
CA VAL A 41 -2.89 0.64 3.02
C VAL A 41 -1.67 1.51 3.24
N PHE A 42 -0.51 0.88 3.40
CA PHE A 42 0.75 1.57 3.62
C PHE A 42 1.60 1.41 2.37
N LEU A 43 2.03 2.54 1.81
CA LEU A 43 3.07 2.59 0.80
C LEU A 43 4.41 2.55 1.53
N ILE A 44 5.19 1.48 1.34
CA ILE A 44 6.45 1.25 2.05
C ILE A 44 7.68 1.64 1.22
N GLU A 45 7.45 2.21 0.03
CA GLU A 45 8.46 2.65 -0.92
C GLU A 45 8.23 4.13 -1.30
N PRO A 46 9.29 4.91 -1.59
CA PRO A 46 9.14 6.29 -2.00
C PRO A 46 8.46 6.42 -3.38
N ILE A 47 7.66 7.48 -3.57
CA ILE A 47 7.12 7.82 -4.89
C ILE A 47 8.21 8.52 -5.70
N GLY A 48 9.00 7.70 -6.42
CA GLY A 48 9.96 8.10 -7.46
C GLY A 48 11.39 8.39 -7.01
N GLU A 49 12.37 8.15 -7.91
CA GLU A 49 13.63 8.91 -8.08
C GLU A 49 14.02 8.87 -9.59
N GLY A 50 13.95 10.01 -10.32
CA GLY A 50 14.47 10.14 -11.70
C GLY A 50 13.62 10.97 -12.69
N ILE A 51 13.70 12.31 -12.61
CA ILE A 51 13.93 13.18 -13.79
C ILE A 51 15.26 13.87 -13.53
#